data_AF-A0A199VHB0-F1
#
_entry.id   AF-A0A199VHB0-F1
#
_cell.length_a   1.000
_cell.length_b   1.000
_cell.length_c   1.000
_cell.angle_alpha   90.00
_cell.angle_beta   90.00
_cell.angle_gamma   90.00
#
_symmetry.space_group_name_H-M   'P 1'
#
loop_
_entity.id
_entity.type
_entity.pdbx_description
1 polymer ?
#
loop_
_entity_poly.entity_id
_entity_poly.type
_entity_poly.pdbx_seq_one_letter_code
_entity_poly.pdbx_strand_id
1 'polypeptide(L)'
;MAMAMGMGMGMAATETEEEKRELLLLGQHKEKHFTAGEVVRDVIMGVSDGLTVPFALAAGLSGADAPSALVLAAGAAEFFTRGRYLAGKSEADHYMREMKREQEEIINVPDTEAAEIGEILSEYGLEPHEYRPVVNALRKNPQAWLEFMMKFELGLEKPDPRRALQSALTIALAYVIGAWSPPALHVRPDAREAMFTSVGVTLAALLFFGYVKAASPATDPS
;
A
#
# COMPACT_ATOMS: atom_id res chain seq x y z
N MET A 1 -41.75 19.49 50.51
CA MET A 1 -40.65 18.59 50.10
C MET A 1 -41.10 17.78 48.88
N ALA A 2 -41.21 18.44 47.71
CA ALA A 2 -41.61 17.83 46.45
C ALA A 2 -41.04 18.69 45.31
N MET A 3 -39.72 18.62 45.07
CA MET A 3 -39.10 19.33 43.94
C MET A 3 -37.78 18.72 43.46
N ALA A 4 -37.58 17.41 43.64
CA ALA A 4 -36.31 16.73 43.25
C ALA A 4 -36.50 15.39 42.52
N MET A 5 -37.62 15.21 41.80
CA MET A 5 -37.90 13.95 41.06
C MET A 5 -38.11 14.15 39.54
N GLY A 6 -37.86 15.35 38.99
CA GLY A 6 -38.06 15.64 37.56
C GLY A 6 -36.79 15.65 36.69
N MET A 7 -35.59 15.70 37.28
CA MET A 7 -34.35 15.95 36.53
C MET A 7 -33.63 14.69 36.02
N GLY A 8 -33.95 13.49 36.52
CA GLY A 8 -33.27 12.25 36.11
C GLY A 8 -33.81 11.60 34.83
N MET A 9 -35.07 11.83 34.48
CA MET A 9 -35.71 11.20 33.30
C MET A 9 -35.47 11.96 31.99
N GLY A 10 -35.20 13.26 32.04
CA GLY A 10 -34.95 14.07 30.84
C GLY A 10 -33.56 13.85 30.23
N MET A 11 -32.57 13.52 31.06
CA MET A 11 -31.15 13.45 30.67
C MET A 11 -30.79 12.12 29.98
N ALA A 12 -31.37 11.01 30.44
CA ALA A 12 -31.20 9.69 29.81
C ALA A 12 -31.91 9.58 28.44
N ALA A 13 -33.01 10.33 28.25
CA ALA A 13 -33.75 10.38 26.99
C ALA A 13 -33.04 11.25 25.92
N THR A 14 -32.25 12.24 26.33
CA THR A 14 -31.43 13.06 25.43
C THR A 14 -30.20 12.32 24.93
N GLU A 15 -29.51 11.54 25.78
CA GLU A 15 -28.33 10.74 25.39
C GLU A 15 -28.68 9.69 24.31
N THR A 16 -29.84 9.02 24.45
CA THR A 16 -30.28 7.99 23.50
C THR A 16 -30.74 8.54 22.15
N GLU A 17 -31.21 9.79 22.09
CA GLU A 17 -31.60 10.44 20.84
C GLU A 17 -30.38 11.06 20.11
N GLU A 18 -29.37 11.52 20.84
CA GLU A 18 -28.08 11.94 20.26
C GLU A 18 -27.30 10.76 19.66
N GLU A 19 -27.17 9.63 20.37
CA GLU A 19 -26.52 8.41 19.86
C GLU A 19 -27.21 7.89 18.58
N LYS A 20 -28.55 7.88 18.55
CA LYS A 20 -29.31 7.51 17.36
C LYS A 20 -29.05 8.46 16.20
N ARG A 21 -28.92 9.75 16.47
CA ARG A 21 -28.69 10.78 15.46
C ARG A 21 -27.28 10.65 14.86
N GLU A 22 -26.26 10.37 15.67
CA GLU A 22 -24.91 10.06 15.20
C GLU A 22 -24.87 8.78 14.35
N LEU A 23 -25.52 7.71 14.80
CA LEU A 23 -25.61 6.45 14.04
C LEU A 23 -26.33 6.65 12.68
N LEU A 24 -27.35 7.50 12.64
CA LEU A 24 -28.04 7.88 11.40
C LEU A 24 -27.12 8.67 10.45
N LEU A 25 -26.28 9.56 10.98
CA LEU A 25 -25.31 10.33 10.19
C LEU A 25 -24.22 9.40 9.61
N LEU A 26 -23.69 8.47 10.40
CA LEU A 26 -22.71 7.46 9.96
C LEU A 26 -23.28 6.50 8.91
N GLY A 27 -24.57 6.13 9.02
CA GLY A 27 -25.23 5.27 8.05
C GLY A 27 -25.54 5.94 6.71
N GLN A 28 -25.70 7.27 6.70
CA GLN A 28 -26.00 8.05 5.49
C GLN A 28 -24.75 8.36 4.65
N HIS A 29 -23.56 8.42 5.26
CA HIS A 29 -22.32 8.76 4.57
C HIS A 29 -21.47 7.53 4.29
N LYS A 30 -21.75 6.83 3.19
CA LYS A 30 -20.93 5.71 2.71
C LYS A 30 -19.92 6.22 1.69
N GLU A 31 -18.74 6.62 2.15
CA GLU A 31 -17.67 7.04 1.24
C GLU A 31 -17.19 5.87 0.38
N LYS A 32 -17.10 6.11 -0.93
CA LYS A 32 -16.54 5.15 -1.88
C LYS A 32 -15.07 5.49 -2.09
N HIS A 33 -14.18 4.88 -1.32
CA HIS A 33 -12.75 4.94 -1.61
C HIS A 33 -12.47 4.21 -2.94
N PHE A 34 -11.92 4.94 -3.90
CA PHE A 34 -11.71 4.49 -5.27
C PHE A 34 -10.40 3.70 -5.39
N THR A 35 -10.46 2.37 -5.28
CA THR A 35 -9.31 1.43 -5.32
C THR A 35 -8.63 1.30 -6.69
N ALA A 36 -9.15 1.97 -7.72
CA ALA A 36 -8.58 1.92 -9.06
C ALA A 36 -7.19 2.58 -9.14
N GLY A 37 -6.92 3.60 -8.32
CA GLY A 37 -5.63 4.29 -8.32
C GLY A 37 -4.47 3.36 -7.92
N GLU A 38 -4.70 2.49 -6.96
CA GLU A 38 -3.71 1.52 -6.49
C GLU A 38 -3.42 0.46 -7.57
N VAL A 39 -4.45 -0.06 -8.26
CA VAL A 39 -4.25 -1.06 -9.34
C VAL A 39 -3.52 -0.44 -10.53
N VAL A 40 -3.84 0.79 -10.88
CA VAL A 40 -3.16 1.53 -11.95
C VAL A 40 -1.68 1.76 -11.60
N ARG A 41 -1.38 2.14 -10.35
CA ARG A 41 0.00 2.27 -9.85
C ARG A 41 0.77 0.94 -9.98
N ASP A 42 0.16 -0.17 -9.56
CA ASP A 42 0.73 -1.51 -9.63
C ASP A 42 1.06 -1.92 -11.07
N VAL A 43 0.13 -1.72 -12.01
CA VAL A 43 0.38 -1.96 -13.45
C VAL A 43 1.54 -1.13 -13.96
N ILE A 44 1.57 0.18 -13.64
CA ILE A 44 2.61 1.08 -14.14
C ILE A 44 3.99 0.71 -13.59
N MET A 45 4.09 0.37 -12.31
CA MET A 45 5.34 -0.11 -11.71
C MET A 45 5.81 -1.41 -12.40
N GLY A 46 4.91 -2.38 -12.55
CA GLY A 46 5.22 -3.66 -13.21
C GLY A 46 5.67 -3.51 -14.67
N VAL A 47 4.94 -2.73 -15.47
CA VAL A 47 5.32 -2.49 -16.88
C VAL A 47 6.65 -1.72 -16.97
N SER A 48 6.86 -0.70 -16.13
CA SER A 48 8.08 0.11 -16.17
C SER A 48 9.33 -0.72 -15.88
N ASP A 49 9.26 -1.56 -14.84
CA ASP A 49 10.35 -2.47 -14.48
C ASP A 49 10.56 -3.55 -15.55
N GLY A 50 9.46 -4.13 -16.05
CA GLY A 50 9.47 -5.16 -17.09
C GLY A 50 9.99 -4.66 -18.43
N LEU A 51 9.88 -3.36 -18.73
CA LEU A 51 10.47 -2.78 -19.93
C LEU A 51 11.93 -2.41 -19.71
N THR A 52 12.29 -1.82 -18.56
CA THR A 52 13.60 -1.18 -18.38
C THR A 52 14.73 -2.19 -18.16
N VAL A 53 14.53 -3.17 -17.27
CA VAL A 53 15.63 -4.09 -16.89
C VAL A 53 15.96 -5.08 -18.01
N PRO A 54 15.00 -5.76 -18.65
CA PRO A 54 15.27 -6.63 -19.79
C PRO A 54 15.83 -5.87 -21.00
N PHE A 55 15.38 -4.63 -21.23
CA PHE A 55 15.92 -3.79 -22.29
C PHE A 55 17.36 -3.40 -22.03
N ALA A 56 17.70 -2.92 -20.83
CA ALA A 56 19.07 -2.53 -20.49
C ALA A 56 20.04 -3.72 -20.61
N LEU A 57 19.59 -4.91 -20.17
CA LEU A 57 20.33 -6.15 -20.29
C LEU A 57 20.52 -6.56 -21.77
N ALA A 58 19.46 -6.51 -22.57
CA ALA A 58 19.55 -6.81 -24.00
C ALA A 58 20.45 -5.81 -24.75
N ALA A 59 20.28 -4.51 -24.52
CA ALA A 59 21.10 -3.47 -25.13
C ALA A 59 22.58 -3.58 -24.74
N GLY A 60 22.88 -3.88 -23.47
CA GLY A 60 24.25 -4.06 -23.00
C GLY A 60 24.93 -5.28 -23.62
N LEU A 61 24.23 -6.42 -23.71
CA LEU A 61 24.75 -7.62 -24.35
C LEU A 61 24.91 -7.45 -25.86
N SER A 62 23.95 -6.81 -26.53
CA SER A 62 24.05 -6.48 -27.96
C SER A 62 25.19 -5.50 -28.25
N GLY A 63 25.43 -4.52 -27.38
CA GLY A 63 26.56 -3.59 -27.50
C GLY A 63 27.93 -4.25 -27.28
N ALA A 64 27.97 -5.43 -26.66
CA ALA A 64 29.15 -6.26 -26.47
C ALA A 64 29.33 -7.33 -27.57
N ASP A 65 28.60 -7.23 -28.69
CA ASP A 65 28.56 -8.21 -29.78
C ASP A 65 28.21 -9.64 -29.31
N ALA A 66 27.39 -9.77 -28.27
CA ALA A 66 26.93 -11.07 -27.80
C ALA A 66 25.99 -11.75 -28.84
N PRO A 67 26.06 -13.08 -28.98
CA PRO A 67 25.12 -13.81 -29.83
C PRO A 67 23.66 -13.62 -29.37
N SER A 68 22.73 -13.48 -30.30
CA SER A 68 21.30 -13.28 -29.99
C SER A 68 20.73 -14.38 -29.07
N ALA A 69 21.22 -15.61 -29.18
CA ALA A 69 20.84 -16.72 -28.30
C ALA A 69 21.20 -16.45 -26.82
N LEU A 70 22.33 -15.79 -26.56
CA LEU A 70 22.76 -15.42 -25.21
C LEU A 70 21.89 -14.28 -24.66
N VAL A 71 21.54 -13.30 -25.49
CA VAL A 71 20.63 -12.20 -25.14
C VAL A 71 19.26 -12.74 -24.73
N LEU A 72 18.71 -13.67 -25.52
CA LEU A 72 17.42 -14.32 -25.25
C LEU A 72 17.46 -15.16 -23.97
N ALA A 73 18.52 -15.95 -23.77
CA ALA A 73 18.68 -16.79 -22.57
C ALA A 73 18.81 -15.94 -21.29
N ALA A 74 19.57 -14.84 -21.37
CA ALA A 74 19.77 -13.94 -20.23
C ALA A 74 18.48 -13.18 -19.87
N GLY A 75 17.72 -12.70 -20.87
CA GLY A 75 16.40 -12.10 -20.65
C GLY A 75 15.39 -13.09 -20.05
N ALA A 76 15.38 -14.34 -20.52
CA ALA A 76 14.53 -15.38 -19.94
C ALA A 76 14.92 -15.73 -18.48
N ALA A 77 16.21 -15.80 -18.17
CA ALA A 77 16.67 -16.06 -16.79
C ALA A 77 16.31 -14.92 -15.83
N GLU A 78 16.41 -13.68 -16.29
CA GLU A 78 16.04 -12.47 -15.54
C GLU A 78 14.54 -12.45 -15.22
N PHE A 79 13.71 -12.81 -16.20
CA PHE A 79 12.27 -13.00 -16.05
C PHE A 79 11.90 -13.99 -14.91
N PHE A 80 12.54 -15.16 -14.87
CA PHE A 80 12.23 -16.19 -13.87
C PHE A 80 12.80 -15.92 -12.47
N THR A 81 13.78 -15.03 -12.34
CA THR A 81 14.43 -14.71 -11.05
C THR A 81 13.72 -13.56 -10.36
N ARG A 82 13.47 -12.44 -11.05
CA ARG A 82 12.73 -11.29 -10.49
C ARG A 82 11.24 -11.56 -10.33
N GLY A 83 10.61 -12.31 -11.26
CA GLY A 83 9.21 -12.72 -11.14
C GLY A 83 8.92 -13.55 -9.88
N ARG A 84 9.93 -14.23 -9.32
CA ARG A 84 9.81 -14.96 -8.03
C ARG A 84 10.09 -14.11 -6.79
N TYR A 85 10.86 -13.03 -6.90
CA TYR A 85 11.28 -12.22 -5.75
C TYR A 85 10.24 -11.17 -5.34
N LEU A 86 9.44 -10.68 -6.30
CA LEU A 86 8.36 -9.71 -6.08
C LEU A 86 7.10 -10.28 -5.40
N ALA A 87 7.08 -11.58 -5.06
CA ALA A 87 5.97 -12.22 -4.38
C ALA A 87 5.96 -11.89 -2.87
N GLY A 88 5.57 -10.65 -2.52
CA GLY A 88 4.76 -10.27 -1.36
C GLY A 88 5.26 -10.59 0.06
N LYS A 89 6.46 -11.13 0.24
CA LYS A 89 6.87 -11.69 1.53
C LYS A 89 7.50 -10.69 2.51
N SER A 90 7.87 -9.48 2.08
CA SER A 90 8.62 -8.55 2.95
C SER A 90 7.74 -7.70 3.87
N GLU A 91 6.65 -7.12 3.36
CA GLU A 91 5.83 -6.14 4.10
C GLU A 91 4.91 -6.83 5.13
N ALA A 92 4.25 -7.92 4.75
CA ALA A 92 3.42 -8.68 5.67
C ALA A 92 4.23 -9.29 6.83
N ASP A 93 5.42 -9.81 6.54
CA ASP A 93 6.30 -10.34 7.57
C ASP A 93 6.82 -9.23 8.49
N HIS A 94 7.04 -8.01 7.98
CA HIS A 94 7.41 -6.86 8.83
C HIS A 94 6.25 -6.44 9.74
N TYR A 95 5.04 -6.26 9.19
CA TYR A 95 3.85 -5.94 9.97
C TYR A 95 3.64 -6.94 11.12
N MET A 96 3.73 -8.24 10.82
CA MET A 96 3.52 -9.30 11.82
C MET A 96 4.60 -9.31 12.91
N ARG A 97 5.84 -8.92 12.58
CA ARG A 97 6.93 -8.79 13.56
C ARG A 97 6.70 -7.61 14.50
N GLU A 98 6.40 -6.44 13.95
CA GLU A 98 6.14 -5.25 14.78
C GLU A 98 4.89 -5.42 15.63
N MET A 99 3.80 -5.94 15.06
CA MET A 99 2.58 -6.22 15.83
C MET A 99 2.83 -7.13 17.04
N LYS A 100 3.71 -8.13 16.89
CA LYS A 100 4.07 -9.01 17.99
C LYS A 100 4.92 -8.29 19.04
N ARG A 101 5.88 -7.48 18.59
CA ARG A 101 6.74 -6.69 19.48
C ARG A 101 5.92 -5.69 20.31
N GLU A 102 5.05 -4.94 19.65
CA GLU A 102 4.16 -3.97 20.25
C GLU A 102 3.23 -4.63 21.28
N GLN A 103 2.70 -5.81 20.95
CA GLN A 103 1.91 -6.60 21.88
C GLN A 103 2.69 -7.03 23.13
N GLU A 104 3.98 -7.34 22.99
CA GLU A 104 4.86 -7.66 24.12
C GLU A 104 5.16 -6.41 24.97
N GLU A 105 5.35 -5.25 24.35
CA GLU A 105 5.58 -3.95 25.02
C GLU A 105 4.33 -3.52 25.82
N ILE A 106 3.12 -3.60 25.25
CA ILE A 106 1.84 -3.34 25.96
C ILE A 106 1.67 -4.23 27.21
N ILE A 107 2.16 -5.47 27.19
CA ILE A 107 2.06 -6.39 28.34
C ILE A 107 3.13 -6.10 29.39
N ASN A 108 4.36 -5.84 28.95
CA ASN A 108 5.53 -5.75 29.84
C ASN A 108 5.67 -4.35 30.47
N VAL A 109 5.32 -3.29 29.74
CA VAL A 109 5.51 -1.89 30.15
C VAL A 109 4.26 -1.02 29.86
N PRO A 110 3.05 -1.42 30.32
CA PRO A 110 1.78 -0.76 29.96
C PRO A 110 1.68 0.72 30.36
N ASP A 111 2.44 1.15 31.36
CA ASP A 111 2.49 2.56 31.77
C ASP A 111 3.34 3.43 30.84
N THR A 112 4.36 2.86 30.21
CA THR A 112 5.17 3.52 29.17
C THR A 112 4.34 3.66 27.89
N GLU A 113 3.78 2.56 27.38
CA GLU A 113 2.95 2.57 26.16
C GLU A 113 1.74 3.52 26.26
N ALA A 114 1.18 3.66 27.46
CA ALA A 114 0.06 4.57 27.67
C ALA A 114 0.49 6.04 27.70
N ALA A 115 1.73 6.32 28.11
CA ALA A 115 2.32 7.65 28.01
C ALA A 115 2.57 8.01 26.55
N GLU A 116 3.00 7.05 25.72
CA GLU A 116 3.22 7.23 24.29
C GLU A 116 1.91 7.57 23.54
N ILE A 117 0.79 6.89 23.85
CA ILE A 117 -0.53 7.33 23.33
C ILE A 117 -0.84 8.78 23.74
N GLY A 118 -0.54 9.14 24.98
CA GLY A 118 -0.73 10.51 25.47
C GLY A 118 0.12 11.52 24.71
N GLU A 119 1.37 11.17 24.39
CA GLU A 119 2.28 11.98 23.58
C GLU A 119 1.74 12.15 22.16
N ILE A 120 1.39 11.06 21.48
CA ILE A 120 0.78 11.08 20.15
C ILE A 120 -0.45 12.00 20.14
N LEU A 121 -1.39 11.82 21.09
CA LEU A 121 -2.60 12.65 21.14
C LEU A 121 -2.30 14.12 21.44
N SER A 122 -1.26 14.40 22.23
CA SER A 122 -0.84 15.78 22.50
C SER A 122 -0.28 16.49 21.27
N GLU A 123 0.32 15.75 20.31
CA GLU A 123 0.76 16.32 19.03
C GLU A 123 -0.41 16.84 18.19
N TYR A 124 -1.60 16.26 18.35
CA TYR A 124 -2.85 16.75 17.75
C TYR A 124 -3.50 17.90 18.54
N GLY A 125 -2.83 18.39 19.59
CA GLY A 125 -3.29 19.52 20.40
C GLY A 125 -4.24 19.16 21.54
N LEU A 126 -4.39 17.88 21.88
CA LEU A 126 -5.21 17.47 23.02
C LEU A 126 -4.49 17.78 24.34
N GLU A 127 -5.21 18.38 25.28
CA GLU A 127 -4.71 18.60 26.63
C GLU A 127 -4.80 17.32 27.48
N PRO A 128 -3.98 17.20 28.56
CA PRO A 128 -3.97 16.02 29.43
C PRO A 128 -5.33 15.61 29.99
N HIS A 129 -6.23 16.57 30.23
CA HIS A 129 -7.55 16.26 30.75
C HIS A 129 -8.49 15.65 29.69
N GLU A 130 -8.20 15.84 28.40
CA GLU A 130 -9.00 15.38 27.26
C GLU A 130 -8.56 13.98 26.80
N TYR A 131 -7.26 13.72 26.68
CA TYR A 131 -6.77 12.43 26.19
C TYR A 131 -6.70 11.34 27.28
N ARG A 132 -6.61 11.70 28.56
CA ARG A 132 -6.56 10.72 29.66
C ARG A 132 -7.75 9.75 29.69
N PRO A 133 -9.01 10.20 29.52
CA PRO A 133 -10.14 9.30 29.37
C PRO A 133 -10.01 8.34 28.17
N VAL A 134 -9.47 8.82 27.05
CA VAL A 134 -9.24 8.01 25.83
C VAL A 134 -8.21 6.91 26.10
N VAL A 135 -7.06 7.26 26.68
CA VAL A 135 -6.01 6.30 27.09
C VAL A 135 -6.59 5.25 28.05
N ASN A 136 -7.41 5.67 29.02
CA ASN A 136 -8.05 4.75 29.96
C ASN A 136 -9.10 3.84 29.31
N ALA A 137 -9.75 4.28 28.23
CA ALA A 137 -10.66 3.45 27.45
C ALA A 137 -9.86 2.43 26.61
N LEU A 138 -8.78 2.84 25.95
CA LEU A 138 -7.88 1.96 25.19
C LEU A 138 -7.24 0.90 26.10
N ARG A 139 -6.86 1.26 27.33
CA ARG A 139 -6.40 0.32 28.37
C ARG A 139 -7.34 -0.85 28.64
N LYS A 140 -8.65 -0.66 28.47
CA LYS A 140 -9.67 -1.71 28.68
C LYS A 140 -9.87 -2.58 27.44
N ASN A 141 -9.36 -2.17 26.28
CA ASN A 141 -9.48 -2.90 25.03
C ASN A 141 -8.09 -3.05 24.36
N PRO A 142 -7.33 -4.11 24.74
CA PRO A 142 -5.97 -4.33 24.24
C PRO A 142 -5.88 -4.41 22.71
N GLN A 143 -6.93 -4.89 22.04
CA GLN A 143 -6.96 -4.96 20.58
C GLN A 143 -7.02 -3.56 19.96
N ALA A 144 -7.88 -2.68 20.48
CA ALA A 144 -8.00 -1.30 20.00
C ALA A 144 -6.75 -0.47 20.36
N TRP A 145 -6.13 -0.74 21.50
CA TRP A 145 -4.84 -0.15 21.87
C TRP A 145 -3.77 -0.55 20.86
N LEU A 146 -3.58 -1.84 20.63
CA LEU A 146 -2.58 -2.34 19.68
C LEU A 146 -2.81 -1.78 18.27
N GLU A 147 -4.06 -1.74 17.80
CA GLU A 147 -4.39 -1.16 16.50
C GLU A 147 -4.10 0.36 16.44
N PHE A 148 -4.29 1.08 17.55
CA PHE A 148 -3.92 2.49 17.65
C PHE A 148 -2.41 2.68 17.55
N MET A 149 -1.61 1.96 18.34
CA MET A 149 -0.14 2.09 18.33
C MET A 149 0.43 1.70 16.97
N MET A 150 0.00 0.56 16.42
CA MET A 150 0.40 0.11 15.08
C MET A 150 0.13 1.19 14.01
N LYS A 151 -1.00 1.91 14.10
CA LYS A 151 -1.37 2.91 13.12
C LYS A 151 -0.69 4.26 13.33
N PHE A 152 -0.70 4.79 14.56
CA PHE A 152 -0.32 6.17 14.83
C PHE A 152 1.13 6.33 15.24
N GLU A 153 1.71 5.33 15.89
CA GLU A 153 3.12 5.36 16.27
C GLU A 153 3.99 4.81 15.13
N LEU A 154 3.66 3.61 14.64
CA LEU A 154 4.48 2.90 13.64
C LEU A 154 4.09 3.22 12.20
N GLY A 155 2.91 3.82 11.96
CA GLY A 155 2.41 4.10 10.62
C GLY A 155 2.07 2.83 9.80
N LEU A 156 1.83 1.71 10.49
CA LEU A 156 1.60 0.39 9.89
C LEU A 156 0.11 0.08 9.85
N GLU A 157 -0.44 -0.03 8.64
CA GLU A 157 -1.81 -0.52 8.44
C GLU A 157 -1.83 -2.03 8.20
N LYS A 158 -2.91 -2.67 8.65
CA LYS A 158 -3.09 -4.12 8.50
C LYS A 158 -3.10 -4.48 7.01
N PRO A 159 -2.15 -5.28 6.53
CA PRO A 159 -2.10 -5.63 5.10
C PRO A 159 -3.34 -6.44 4.73
N ASP A 160 -4.09 -5.99 3.73
CA ASP A 160 -5.17 -6.80 3.15
C ASP A 160 -4.54 -7.91 2.30
N PRO A 161 -4.64 -9.19 2.71
CA PRO A 161 -4.01 -10.29 1.99
C PRO A 161 -4.56 -10.46 0.57
N ARG A 162 -5.81 -10.08 0.31
CA ARG A 162 -6.39 -10.11 -1.04
C ARG A 162 -5.80 -9.01 -1.91
N ARG A 163 -5.69 -7.80 -1.37
CA ARG A 163 -5.06 -6.65 -2.05
C ARG A 163 -3.59 -6.92 -2.36
N ALA A 164 -2.83 -7.44 -1.38
CA ALA A 164 -1.42 -7.76 -1.56
C ALA A 164 -1.21 -8.80 -2.67
N LEU A 165 -2.04 -9.85 -2.72
CA LEU A 165 -1.99 -10.86 -3.78
C LEU A 165 -2.41 -10.28 -5.14
N GLN A 166 -3.46 -9.46 -5.18
CA GLN A 166 -3.90 -8.77 -6.40
C GLN A 166 -2.83 -7.83 -6.94
N SER A 167 -2.19 -7.03 -6.08
CA SER A 167 -1.10 -6.12 -6.43
C SER A 167 0.10 -6.89 -6.98
N ALA A 168 0.58 -7.92 -6.26
CA ALA A 168 1.69 -8.75 -6.69
C ALA A 168 1.42 -9.44 -8.04
N LEU A 169 0.22 -10.00 -8.23
CA LEU A 169 -0.17 -10.63 -9.48
C LEU A 169 -0.31 -9.62 -10.63
N THR A 170 -0.82 -8.43 -10.34
CA THR A 170 -0.96 -7.34 -11.33
C THR A 170 0.41 -6.83 -11.78
N ILE A 171 1.33 -6.57 -10.83
CA ILE A 171 2.72 -6.19 -11.11
C ILE A 171 3.42 -7.29 -11.89
N ALA A 172 3.28 -8.55 -11.49
CA ALA A 172 3.92 -9.68 -12.16
C ALA A 172 3.41 -9.84 -13.60
N LEU A 173 2.11 -9.76 -13.84
CA LEU A 173 1.54 -9.87 -15.18
C LEU A 173 1.94 -8.69 -16.07
N ALA A 174 1.91 -7.47 -15.53
CA ALA A 174 2.38 -6.26 -16.20
C ALA A 174 3.87 -6.35 -16.57
N TYR A 175 4.70 -6.87 -15.64
CA TYR A 175 6.11 -7.14 -15.87
C TYR A 175 6.32 -8.15 -16.99
N VAL A 176 5.58 -9.25 -17.03
CA VAL A 176 5.66 -10.26 -18.09
C VAL A 176 5.37 -9.65 -19.45
N ILE A 177 4.31 -8.84 -19.54
CA ILE A 177 3.91 -8.19 -20.79
C ILE A 177 4.98 -7.19 -21.25
N GLY A 178 5.55 -6.41 -20.33
CA GLY A 178 6.68 -5.51 -20.62
C GLY A 178 7.94 -6.26 -21.07
N ALA A 179 8.33 -7.28 -20.31
CA ALA A 179 9.56 -8.06 -20.51
C ALA A 179 9.53 -8.92 -21.78
N TRP A 180 8.34 -9.29 -22.26
CA TRP A 180 8.20 -10.04 -23.51
C TRP A 180 8.54 -9.21 -24.74
N SER A 181 8.29 -7.90 -24.71
CA SER A 181 8.42 -7.04 -25.89
C SER A 181 9.87 -6.91 -26.41
N PRO A 182 10.89 -6.61 -25.57
CA PRO A 182 12.26 -6.39 -26.06
C PRO A 182 12.96 -7.64 -26.66
N PRO A 183 12.86 -8.85 -26.07
CA PRO A 183 13.49 -10.06 -26.60
C PRO A 183 12.74 -10.67 -27.80
N ALA A 184 11.41 -10.60 -27.84
CA ALA A 184 10.61 -11.19 -28.93
C ALA A 184 10.93 -10.58 -30.31
N LEU A 185 11.49 -9.37 -30.33
CA LEU A 185 11.90 -8.68 -31.57
C LEU A 185 13.24 -9.19 -32.13
N HIS A 186 14.04 -9.92 -31.35
CA HIS A 186 15.31 -10.55 -31.78
C HIS A 186 15.13 -11.90 -32.50
N VAL A 187 13.89 -12.28 -32.82
CA VAL A 187 13.57 -13.46 -33.64
C VAL A 187 13.86 -13.20 -35.13
N ARG A 188 14.08 -11.95 -35.54
CA ARG A 188 14.52 -11.61 -36.91
C ARG A 188 16.03 -11.84 -37.10
N PRO A 189 16.48 -12.25 -38.30
CA PRO A 189 17.89 -12.56 -38.56
C PRO A 189 18.82 -11.34 -38.47
N ASP A 190 18.30 -10.12 -38.68
CA ASP A 190 19.08 -8.88 -38.58
C ASP A 190 19.01 -8.26 -37.18
N ALA A 191 20.09 -8.45 -36.41
CA ALA A 191 20.21 -7.98 -35.03
C ALA A 191 20.07 -6.45 -34.89
N ARG A 192 20.54 -5.67 -35.88
CA ARG A 192 20.41 -4.19 -35.86
C ARG A 192 18.96 -3.74 -36.03
N GLU A 193 18.22 -4.34 -36.95
CA GLU A 193 16.82 -3.98 -37.20
C GLU A 193 15.91 -4.40 -36.03
N ALA A 194 16.19 -5.56 -35.43
CA ALA A 194 15.56 -6.02 -34.20
C ALA A 194 15.77 -5.04 -33.03
N MET A 195 17.01 -4.55 -32.85
CA MET A 195 17.35 -3.57 -31.82
C MET A 195 16.58 -2.25 -32.01
N PHE A 196 16.60 -1.65 -33.21
CA PHE A 196 15.88 -0.38 -33.43
C PHE A 196 14.37 -0.51 -33.30
N THR A 197 13.79 -1.64 -33.71
CA THR A 197 12.35 -1.91 -33.52
C THR A 197 12.01 -2.05 -32.03
N SER A 198 12.86 -2.75 -31.26
CA SER A 198 12.72 -2.93 -29.81
C SER A 198 12.81 -1.61 -29.04
N VAL A 199 13.75 -0.74 -29.42
CA VAL A 199 13.87 0.62 -28.90
C VAL A 199 12.59 1.41 -29.15
N GLY A 200 12.08 1.39 -30.38
CA GLY A 200 10.87 2.14 -30.77
C GLY A 200 9.61 1.68 -30.02
N VAL A 201 9.40 0.37 -29.91
CA VAL A 201 8.24 -0.20 -29.20
C VAL A 201 8.33 0.08 -27.70
N THR A 202 9.52 -0.11 -27.10
CA THR A 202 9.74 0.16 -25.67
C THR A 202 9.52 1.64 -25.34
N LEU A 203 10.05 2.56 -26.15
CA LEU A 203 9.83 4.01 -25.98
C LEU A 203 8.35 4.39 -26.12
N ALA A 204 7.65 3.86 -27.12
CA ALA A 204 6.23 4.12 -27.31
C ALA A 204 5.39 3.61 -26.13
N ALA A 205 5.70 2.41 -25.62
CA ALA A 205 5.06 1.86 -24.44
C ALA A 205 5.34 2.71 -23.18
N LEU A 206 6.60 3.06 -22.92
CA LEU A 206 6.98 3.90 -21.78
C LEU A 206 6.29 5.28 -21.82
N LEU A 207 6.22 5.91 -23.00
CA LEU A 207 5.53 7.19 -23.18
C LEU A 207 4.01 7.05 -22.96
N PHE A 208 3.41 5.98 -23.47
CA PHE A 208 1.98 5.71 -23.28
C PHE A 208 1.64 5.47 -21.79
N PHE A 209 2.37 4.59 -21.11
CA PHE A 209 2.12 4.31 -19.69
C PHE A 209 2.50 5.49 -18.79
N GLY A 210 3.54 6.25 -19.15
CA GLY A 210 3.88 7.52 -18.49
C GLY A 210 2.78 8.56 -18.62
N TYR A 211 2.16 8.68 -19.79
CA TYR A 211 1.00 9.57 -20.01
C TYR A 211 -0.22 9.12 -19.20
N VAL A 212 -0.56 7.83 -19.20
CA VAL A 212 -1.66 7.27 -18.41
C VAL A 212 -1.45 7.50 -16.91
N LYS A 213 -0.20 7.40 -16.42
CA LYS A 213 0.17 7.75 -15.03
C LYS A 213 -0.14 9.22 -14.74
N ALA A 214 0.32 10.13 -15.59
CA ALA A 214 0.16 11.57 -15.42
C ALA A 214 -1.30 12.04 -15.54
N ALA A 215 -2.11 11.32 -16.33
CA ALA A 215 -3.52 11.61 -16.53
C ALA A 215 -4.45 10.99 -15.48
N SER A 216 -3.94 10.11 -14.61
CA SER A 216 -4.73 9.50 -13.55
C SER A 216 -5.00 10.51 -12.42
N PRO A 217 -6.23 10.67 -11.91
CA PRO A 217 -6.60 11.73 -10.94
C PRO A 217 -5.97 11.62 -9.53
N ALA A 218 -4.93 10.80 -9.35
CA ALA A 218 -4.34 10.50 -8.04
C ALA A 218 -3.29 11.52 -7.56
N THR A 219 -3.06 12.59 -8.33
CA THR A 219 -2.21 13.72 -7.92
C THR A 219 -3.04 14.98 -7.92
N ASP A 220 -3.92 15.12 -6.92
CA ASP A 220 -4.35 16.44 -6.48
C ASP A 220 -3.43 16.83 -5.30
N PRO A 221 -2.50 17.79 -5.48
CA PRO A 221 -1.77 18.37 -4.38
C PRO A 221 -2.68 19.43 -3.72
N SER A 222 -3.50 18.98 -2.77
CA SER A 222 -4.19 19.86 -1.83
C SER A 222 -3.76 19.55 -0.41
#